data_AF-T1GVF5-F1
#
_entry.id   AF-T1GVF5-F1
#
_cell.length_a   1.000
_cell.length_b   1.000
_cell.length_c   1.000
_cell.angle_alpha   90.00
_cell.angle_beta   90.00
_cell.angle_gamma   90.00
#
_symmetry.space_group_name_H-M   'P 1'
#
loop_
_entity.id
_entity.type
_entity.pdbx_description
1 polymer ?
#
loop_
_entity_poly.entity_id
_entity_poly.type
_entity_poly.pdbx_seq_one_letter_code
_entity_poly.pdbx_strand_id
1 'polypeptide(L)'
;MRHSPNHIWRVAILQHSLPGRFQGCTRNPTNSNRSDCPRNSGAIDFILWMLRCHSESYCMSMTYSILLFILMIAQLTLVVYMFIAKEDYLKHMEHVVDRAWDRRTQKADYMDGLQIGFKCCGNRDYRDYTYQGFVPATCCENPGHCSVENAYKNGCKSTFVNFWDKNSDIIKYAGLIIAAIEFVGFIFSCCLANNIRNYRRRSAY
;
A
#
# COMPACT_ATOMS: atom_id res chain seq x y z
N MET A 1 32.46 55.01 -10.04
CA MET A 1 32.42 53.63 -9.48
C MET A 1 30.97 53.17 -9.59
N ARG A 2 30.63 52.27 -10.54
CA ARG A 2 30.62 50.79 -10.40
C ARG A 2 29.52 50.36 -9.40
N HIS A 3 28.47 49.60 -9.66
CA HIS A 3 27.92 48.85 -10.81
C HIS A 3 26.46 48.52 -10.40
N SER A 4 25.50 48.56 -11.33
CA SER A 4 24.31 47.69 -11.23
C SER A 4 24.74 46.26 -11.60
N PRO A 5 24.18 45.22 -10.95
CA PRO A 5 23.20 44.44 -11.72
C PRO A 5 22.08 43.77 -10.90
N ASN A 6 20.99 43.51 -11.62
CA ASN A 6 20.02 42.41 -11.46
C ASN A 6 18.64 42.70 -10.85
N HIS A 7 17.83 43.30 -11.73
CA HIS A 7 16.37 43.28 -11.86
C HIS A 7 15.70 41.87 -11.89
N ILE A 8 16.32 40.81 -11.38
CA ILE A 8 15.77 39.44 -11.42
C ILE A 8 14.99 39.10 -10.14
N TRP A 9 15.34 39.69 -8.99
CA TRP A 9 14.69 39.37 -7.72
C TRP A 9 13.38 40.11 -7.43
N ARG A 10 13.01 41.10 -8.25
CA ARG A 10 11.73 41.82 -8.09
C ARG A 10 10.54 41.16 -8.80
N VAL A 11 10.77 40.20 -9.69
CA VAL A 11 9.67 39.45 -10.35
C VAL A 11 9.27 38.21 -9.54
N ALA A 12 10.13 37.73 -8.63
CA ALA A 12 9.85 36.54 -7.82
C ALA A 12 8.94 36.78 -6.59
N ILE A 13 8.66 38.04 -6.22
CA ILE A 13 7.90 38.39 -5.00
C ILE A 13 6.40 38.63 -5.28
N LEU A 14 5.95 38.60 -6.54
CA LEU A 14 4.55 38.82 -6.91
C LEU A 14 3.74 37.57 -7.31
N GLN A 15 4.28 36.35 -7.12
CA GLN A 15 3.50 35.11 -7.31
C GLN A 15 3.13 34.37 -6.01
N HIS A 16 3.51 34.88 -4.83
CA HIS A 16 3.23 34.24 -3.53
C HIS A 16 2.28 35.02 -2.62
N SER A 17 1.37 35.81 -3.20
CA SER A 17 0.18 36.32 -2.51
C SER A 17 -1.07 35.85 -3.25
N LEU A 18 -1.44 34.58 -3.02
CA LEU A 18 -2.83 34.19 -3.22
C LEU A 18 -3.49 34.04 -1.84
N PRO A 19 -4.58 34.79 -1.60
CA PRO A 19 -5.27 34.81 -0.33
C PRO A 19 -5.95 33.46 -0.11
N GLY A 20 -6.11 33.11 1.16
CA GLY A 20 -6.95 32.01 1.58
C GLY A 20 -8.34 32.11 0.97
N ARG A 21 -8.62 31.24 0.01
CA ARG A 21 -9.96 30.73 -0.26
C ARG A 21 -9.80 29.32 -0.76
N PHE A 22 -10.30 28.37 0.04
CA PHE A 22 -10.74 27.10 -0.50
C PHE A 22 -11.53 27.40 -1.78
N GLN A 23 -11.02 27.00 -2.94
CA GLN A 23 -11.81 26.92 -4.16
C GLN A 23 -12.79 25.75 -3.97
N GLY A 24 -13.83 25.97 -3.17
CA GLY A 24 -15.12 25.36 -3.46
C GLY A 24 -15.53 25.82 -4.85
N CYS A 25 -16.12 24.91 -5.64
CA CYS A 25 -16.39 25.08 -7.08
C CYS A 25 -16.78 26.54 -7.43
N THR A 26 -15.98 27.19 -8.28
CA THR A 26 -16.29 28.53 -8.77
C THR A 26 -17.56 28.48 -9.60
N ARG A 27 -18.63 29.18 -9.16
CA ARG A 27 -19.80 29.41 -10.01
C ARG A 27 -19.37 30.22 -11.24
N ASN A 28 -19.66 29.68 -12.43
CA ASN A 28 -19.50 30.40 -13.68
C ASN A 28 -20.58 31.49 -13.78
N PRO A 29 -20.24 32.79 -13.91
CA PRO A 29 -21.23 33.87 -13.91
C PRO A 29 -22.15 33.88 -15.14
N THR A 30 -21.89 33.07 -16.17
CA THR A 30 -22.71 33.02 -17.39
C THR A 30 -23.73 31.88 -17.42
N ASN A 31 -23.69 30.92 -16.50
CA ASN A 31 -24.69 29.85 -16.44
C ASN A 31 -24.85 29.29 -15.01
N SER A 32 -25.99 29.61 -14.38
CA SER A 32 -26.29 29.28 -12.97
C SER A 32 -26.45 27.78 -12.69
N ASN A 33 -26.47 26.91 -13.71
CA ASN A 33 -26.79 25.48 -13.55
C ASN A 33 -25.61 24.52 -13.81
N ARG A 34 -24.37 25.00 -13.97
CA ARG A 34 -23.21 24.10 -14.14
C ARG A 34 -22.02 24.51 -13.28
N SER A 35 -21.80 23.73 -12.22
CA SER A 35 -20.58 23.76 -11.41
C SER A 35 -19.59 22.73 -11.94
N ASP A 36 -18.67 23.17 -12.81
CA ASP A 36 -17.55 22.36 -13.27
C ASP A 36 -16.45 22.39 -12.19
N CYS A 37 -16.46 21.39 -11.32
CA CYS A 37 -15.34 21.10 -10.44
C CYS A 37 -14.37 20.18 -11.21
N PRO A 38 -13.06 20.50 -11.34
CA PRO A 38 -12.10 19.64 -12.03
C PRO A 38 -12.00 18.31 -11.29
N ARG A 39 -12.63 17.29 -11.87
CA ARG A 39 -12.64 15.91 -11.43
C ARG A 39 -11.36 15.24 -11.95
N ASN A 40 -10.18 15.58 -11.44
CA ASN A 40 -9.01 14.78 -11.75
C ASN A 40 -7.96 14.74 -10.64
N SER A 41 -7.75 13.51 -10.17
CA SER A 41 -6.65 13.03 -9.32
C SER A 41 -6.70 13.45 -7.85
N GLY A 42 -7.60 12.82 -7.09
CA GLY A 42 -7.68 12.94 -5.62
C GLY A 42 -6.37 12.66 -4.86
N ALA A 43 -5.36 12.04 -5.50
CA ALA A 43 -4.01 11.92 -4.95
C ALA A 43 -3.30 13.28 -4.83
N ILE A 44 -3.46 14.17 -5.82
CA ILE A 44 -2.84 15.50 -5.83
C ILE A 44 -3.53 16.39 -4.81
N ASP A 45 -4.87 16.35 -4.75
CA ASP A 45 -5.64 17.09 -3.75
C ASP A 45 -5.32 16.63 -2.32
N PHE A 46 -5.12 15.32 -2.12
CA PHE A 46 -4.70 14.77 -0.83
C PHE A 46 -3.29 15.24 -0.43
N ILE A 47 -2.34 15.25 -1.35
CA ILE A 47 -0.97 15.73 -1.10
C ILE A 47 -0.95 17.24 -0.82
N LEU A 48 -1.73 18.04 -1.57
CA LEU A 48 -1.86 19.48 -1.33
C LEU A 48 -2.53 19.79 0.01
N TRP A 49 -3.45 18.94 0.47
CA TRP A 49 -4.06 19.03 1.79
C TRP A 49 -3.07 18.74 2.91
N MET A 50 -2.22 17.71 2.75
CA MET A 50 -1.16 17.37 3.70
C MET A 50 -0.06 18.46 3.81
N LEU A 51 0.29 19.12 2.70
CA LEU A 51 1.26 20.23 2.68
C LEU A 51 0.75 21.49 3.39
N ARG A 52 -0.55 21.78 3.35
CA ARG A 52 -1.16 22.92 4.08
C ARG A 52 -1.26 22.69 5.59
N CYS A 53 -1.01 21.46 6.05
CA CYS A 53 -1.32 20.99 7.40
C CYS A 53 -0.12 21.00 8.36
N HIS A 54 1.09 21.28 7.87
CA HIS A 54 2.33 21.23 8.64
C HIS A 54 2.44 22.29 9.77
N SER A 55 1.57 23.30 9.78
CA SER A 55 1.69 24.47 10.65
C SER A 55 0.63 24.56 11.77
N GLU A 56 -0.39 23.69 11.79
CA GLU A 56 -1.51 23.75 12.74
C GLU A 56 -1.80 22.37 13.36
N SER A 57 -1.65 22.24 14.68
CA SER A 57 -1.85 20.98 15.43
C SER A 57 -3.26 20.38 15.30
N TYR A 58 -4.26 21.19 14.95
CA TYR A 58 -5.64 20.79 14.76
C TYR A 58 -5.88 20.05 13.44
N CYS A 59 -5.11 20.38 12.41
CA CYS A 59 -5.25 19.77 11.10
C CYS A 59 -4.71 18.33 11.11
N MET A 60 -3.63 18.06 11.87
CA MET A 60 -3.03 16.73 12.01
C MET A 60 -3.98 15.66 12.56
N SER A 61 -4.88 16.03 13.48
CA SER A 61 -5.85 15.07 14.04
C SER A 61 -6.94 14.71 13.03
N MET A 62 -7.37 15.67 12.21
CA MET A 62 -8.42 15.46 11.21
C MET A 62 -7.93 14.68 9.99
N THR A 63 -6.69 14.90 9.54
CA THR A 63 -6.04 14.07 8.49
C THR A 63 -5.89 12.63 8.94
N TYR A 64 -5.49 12.42 10.19
CA TYR A 64 -5.35 11.09 10.78
C TYR A 64 -6.67 10.31 10.83
N SER A 65 -7.79 10.93 11.25
CA SER A 65 -9.09 10.25 11.25
C SER A 65 -9.53 9.81 9.86
N ILE A 66 -9.31 10.66 8.84
CA ILE A 66 -9.68 10.35 7.45
C ILE A 66 -8.83 9.21 6.90
N LEU A 67 -7.53 9.22 7.18
CA LEU A 67 -6.62 8.15 6.79
C LEU A 67 -7.01 6.81 7.42
N LEU A 68 -7.29 6.78 8.73
CA LEU A 68 -7.76 5.58 9.42
C LEU A 68 -9.08 5.05 8.84
N PHE A 69 -10.00 5.95 8.49
CA PHE A 69 -11.27 5.54 7.89
C PHE A 69 -11.08 4.91 6.49
N ILE A 70 -10.19 5.46 5.67
CA ILE A 70 -9.85 4.88 4.36
C ILE A 70 -9.19 3.51 4.52
N LEU A 71 -8.26 3.37 5.47
CA LEU A 71 -7.60 2.09 5.77
C LEU A 71 -8.60 1.04 6.24
N MET A 72 -9.54 1.41 7.12
CA MET A 72 -10.60 0.52 7.59
C MET A 72 -11.45 -0.01 6.43
N ILE A 73 -11.86 0.84 5.48
CA ILE A 73 -12.63 0.41 4.31
C ILE A 73 -11.79 -0.55 3.45
N ALA A 74 -10.54 -0.18 3.13
CA ALA A 74 -9.66 -1.01 2.32
C ALA A 74 -9.46 -2.40 2.96
N GLN A 75 -9.22 -2.44 4.27
CA GLN A 75 -9.03 -3.68 5.01
C GLN A 75 -10.28 -4.55 5.03
N LEU A 76 -11.46 -3.96 5.28
CA LEU A 76 -12.73 -4.69 5.21
C LEU A 76 -12.98 -5.25 3.81
N THR A 77 -12.69 -4.50 2.74
CA THR A 77 -12.84 -5.02 1.37
C THR A 77 -11.94 -6.22 1.09
N LEU A 78 -10.69 -6.20 1.56
CA LEU A 78 -9.76 -7.32 1.40
C LEU A 78 -10.22 -8.54 2.20
N VAL A 79 -10.66 -8.36 3.44
CA VAL A 79 -11.14 -9.47 4.29
C VAL A 79 -12.40 -10.11 3.68
N VAL A 80 -13.37 -9.31 3.23
CA VAL A 80 -14.58 -9.80 2.58
C VAL A 80 -14.24 -10.51 1.26
N TYR A 81 -13.33 -9.96 0.45
CA TYR A 81 -12.87 -10.60 -0.78
C TYR A 81 -12.24 -11.97 -0.52
N MET A 82 -11.34 -12.08 0.47
CA MET A 82 -10.73 -13.36 0.87
C MET A 82 -11.75 -14.38 1.39
N PHE A 83 -12.89 -13.93 1.93
CA PHE A 83 -13.95 -14.80 2.41
C PHE A 83 -14.78 -15.38 1.27
N ILE A 84 -15.13 -14.55 0.28
CA ILE A 84 -16.01 -14.95 -0.83
C ILE A 84 -15.23 -15.70 -1.92
N ALA A 85 -14.05 -15.19 -2.30
CA ALA A 85 -13.32 -15.64 -3.48
C ALA A 85 -12.20 -16.65 -3.13
N LYS A 86 -12.52 -17.70 -2.33
CA LYS A 86 -11.49 -18.64 -1.84
C LYS A 86 -10.71 -19.31 -2.97
N GLU A 87 -11.43 -19.91 -3.91
CA GLU A 87 -10.81 -20.65 -5.01
C GLU A 87 -10.04 -19.75 -5.97
N ASP A 88 -10.57 -18.57 -6.27
CA ASP A 88 -9.93 -17.62 -7.18
C ASP A 88 -8.65 -17.04 -6.60
N TYR A 89 -8.60 -16.75 -5.29
CA TYR A 89 -7.34 -16.33 -4.68
C TYR A 89 -6.30 -17.45 -4.69
N LEU A 90 -6.69 -18.71 -4.45
CA LEU A 90 -5.74 -19.84 -4.49
C LEU A 90 -5.19 -20.04 -5.90
N LYS A 91 -6.04 -19.95 -6.93
CA LYS A 91 -5.59 -19.94 -8.33
C LYS A 91 -4.67 -18.76 -8.63
N HIS A 92 -4.93 -17.58 -8.06
CA HIS A 92 -4.03 -16.44 -8.23
C HIS A 92 -2.65 -16.72 -7.62
N MET A 93 -2.59 -17.34 -6.43
CA MET A 93 -1.34 -17.74 -5.79
C MET A 93 -0.57 -18.76 -6.65
N GLU A 94 -1.26 -19.70 -7.28
CA GLU A 94 -0.67 -20.60 -8.27
C GLU A 94 0.00 -19.84 -9.42
N HIS A 95 -0.71 -18.88 -10.02
CA HIS A 95 -0.19 -18.08 -11.12
C HIS A 95 0.98 -17.18 -10.70
N VAL A 96 1.09 -16.80 -9.42
CA VAL A 96 2.27 -16.07 -8.92
C VAL A 96 3.51 -16.96 -9.00
N VAL A 97 3.41 -18.23 -8.59
CA VAL A 97 4.53 -19.18 -8.69
C VAL A 97 4.86 -19.50 -10.14
N ASP A 98 3.85 -19.72 -10.99
CA ASP A 98 4.08 -19.96 -12.42
C ASP A 98 4.79 -18.75 -13.07
N ARG A 99 4.38 -17.51 -12.75
CA ARG A 99 5.07 -16.31 -13.26
C ARG A 99 6.47 -16.13 -12.70
N ALA A 100 6.70 -16.51 -11.44
CA ALA A 100 8.03 -16.50 -10.84
C ALA A 100 8.96 -17.53 -11.52
N TRP A 101 8.40 -18.66 -11.93
CA TRP A 101 9.09 -19.69 -12.71
C TRP A 101 9.40 -19.22 -14.14
N ASP A 102 8.43 -18.66 -14.85
CA ASP A 102 8.60 -18.22 -16.25
C ASP A 102 9.60 -17.06 -16.37
N ARG A 103 9.70 -16.21 -15.34
CA ARG A 103 10.65 -15.10 -15.27
C ARG A 103 12.00 -15.51 -14.68
N ARG A 104 12.21 -16.79 -14.39
CA ARG A 104 13.46 -17.27 -13.81
C ARG A 104 14.60 -17.08 -14.82
N THR A 105 15.59 -16.33 -14.39
CA THR A 105 16.87 -16.09 -15.03
C THR A 105 17.91 -17.01 -14.40
N GLN A 106 19.13 -17.01 -14.94
CA GLN A 106 20.29 -17.74 -14.39
C GLN A 106 20.85 -17.12 -13.09
N LYS A 107 20.21 -16.08 -12.52
CA LYS A 107 20.65 -15.35 -11.33
C LYS A 107 19.62 -15.51 -10.20
N ALA A 108 20.00 -15.07 -9.00
CA ALA A 108 19.10 -15.06 -7.85
C ALA A 108 17.83 -14.25 -8.14
N ASP A 109 16.70 -14.94 -8.16
CA ASP A 109 15.40 -14.40 -8.56
C ASP A 109 14.30 -14.69 -7.53
N TYR A 110 13.08 -14.25 -7.81
CA TYR A 110 11.90 -14.48 -6.96
C TYR A 110 11.69 -15.97 -6.61
N MET A 111 12.04 -16.87 -7.54
CA MET A 111 11.93 -18.31 -7.32
C MET A 111 12.87 -18.81 -6.22
N ASP A 112 14.06 -18.24 -6.10
CA ASP A 112 15.06 -18.63 -5.10
C ASP A 112 14.58 -18.25 -3.69
N GLY A 113 13.92 -17.08 -3.57
CA GLY A 113 13.24 -16.67 -2.33
C GLY A 113 12.08 -17.59 -1.93
N LEU A 114 11.29 -18.04 -2.91
CA LEU A 114 10.22 -19.03 -2.70
C LEU A 114 10.79 -20.37 -2.20
N GLN A 115 11.87 -20.85 -2.80
CA GLN A 115 12.49 -22.13 -2.42
C GLN A 115 13.05 -22.12 -1.01
N ILE A 116 13.74 -21.05 -0.62
CA ILE A 116 14.25 -20.88 0.75
C ILE A 116 13.08 -20.73 1.73
N GLY A 117 12.09 -19.89 1.41
CA GLY A 117 10.99 -19.57 2.32
C GLY A 117 10.04 -20.74 2.57
N PHE A 118 9.79 -21.56 1.55
CA PHE A 118 8.81 -22.67 1.62
C PHE A 118 9.45 -24.06 1.62
N LYS A 119 10.80 -24.16 1.66
CA LYS A 119 11.54 -25.42 1.61
C LYS A 119 11.03 -26.35 0.50
N CYS A 120 10.94 -25.80 -0.70
CA CYS A 120 10.41 -26.45 -1.90
C CYS A 120 11.41 -26.36 -3.05
N CYS A 121 11.25 -27.16 -4.10
CA CYS A 121 12.11 -27.11 -5.27
C CYS A 121 11.34 -27.27 -6.58
N GLY A 122 11.68 -26.44 -7.56
CA GLY A 122 11.02 -26.43 -8.87
C GLY A 122 9.61 -25.86 -8.83
N ASN A 123 8.95 -25.77 -9.99
CA ASN A 123 7.57 -25.30 -10.06
C ASN A 123 6.62 -26.39 -9.52
N ARG A 124 6.61 -27.54 -10.19
CA ARG A 124 5.81 -28.72 -9.80
C ARG A 124 6.65 -29.74 -9.06
N ASP A 125 7.93 -29.87 -9.41
CA ASP A 125 8.81 -30.91 -8.86
C ASP A 125 10.29 -30.49 -9.00
N TYR A 126 11.17 -31.07 -8.19
CA TYR A 126 12.62 -30.85 -8.30
C TYR A 126 13.17 -31.26 -9.67
N ARG A 127 12.50 -32.19 -10.36
CA ARG A 127 12.84 -32.65 -11.72
C ARG A 127 12.69 -31.56 -12.79
N ASP A 128 11.99 -30.47 -12.51
CA ASP A 128 11.89 -29.33 -13.44
C ASP A 128 13.28 -28.73 -13.73
N TYR A 129 14.23 -28.88 -12.82
CA TYR A 129 15.64 -28.50 -13.00
C TYR A 129 16.46 -29.51 -13.80
N THR A 130 16.01 -30.76 -13.96
CA THR A 130 16.70 -31.76 -14.78
C THR A 130 16.77 -31.31 -16.25
N TYR A 131 15.74 -30.62 -16.75
CA TYR A 131 15.74 -30.04 -18.09
C TYR A 131 16.74 -28.88 -18.25
N GLN A 132 17.08 -28.19 -17.16
CA GLN A 132 18.01 -27.06 -17.14
C GLN A 132 19.45 -27.49 -16.84
N GLY A 133 19.68 -28.75 -16.46
CA GLY A 133 21.00 -29.33 -16.22
C GLY A 133 21.68 -28.89 -14.92
N PHE A 134 21.03 -28.07 -14.08
CA PHE A 134 21.58 -27.59 -12.81
C PHE A 134 20.45 -27.31 -11.79
N VAL A 135 20.65 -27.76 -10.56
CA VAL A 135 19.75 -27.49 -9.42
C VAL A 135 20.33 -26.33 -8.61
N PRO A 136 19.57 -25.25 -8.36
CA PRO A 136 20.07 -24.13 -7.57
C PRO A 136 20.31 -24.51 -6.12
N ALA A 137 21.30 -23.88 -5.48
CA ALA A 137 21.65 -24.14 -4.09
C ALA A 137 20.49 -23.88 -3.10
N THR A 138 19.51 -23.04 -3.49
CA THR A 138 18.29 -22.72 -2.74
C THR A 138 17.29 -23.88 -2.63
N CYS A 139 17.43 -24.90 -3.48
CA CYS A 139 16.62 -26.12 -3.41
C CYS A 139 17.06 -27.12 -2.34
N CYS A 140 18.16 -26.85 -1.63
CA CYS A 140 18.71 -27.74 -0.61
C CYS A 140 18.92 -27.00 0.71
N GLU A 141 18.83 -27.72 1.82
CA GLU A 141 19.09 -27.15 3.15
C GLU A 141 20.58 -26.78 3.32
N ASN A 142 21.47 -27.55 2.68
CA ASN A 142 22.90 -27.27 2.63
C ASN A 142 23.32 -26.80 1.23
N PRO A 143 23.57 -25.50 1.02
CA PRO A 143 23.85 -24.94 -0.30
C PRO A 143 25.19 -25.40 -0.91
N GLY A 144 26.13 -25.89 -0.09
CA GLY A 144 27.46 -26.33 -0.54
C GLY A 144 27.46 -27.62 -1.38
N HIS A 145 26.45 -28.48 -1.23
CA HIS A 145 26.33 -29.75 -1.95
C HIS A 145 24.87 -30.04 -2.32
N CYS A 146 24.33 -29.23 -3.24
CA CYS A 146 22.97 -29.43 -3.72
C CYS A 146 22.96 -30.34 -4.95
N SER A 147 22.30 -31.49 -4.81
CA SER A 147 22.08 -32.46 -5.88
C SER A 147 20.61 -32.88 -5.87
N VAL A 148 20.17 -33.52 -6.95
CA VAL A 148 18.81 -34.04 -7.15
C VAL A 148 18.36 -34.96 -5.99
N GLU A 149 19.30 -35.67 -5.38
CA GLU A 149 19.06 -36.56 -4.23
C GLU A 149 18.70 -35.77 -2.97
N ASN A 150 19.42 -34.68 -2.69
CA ASN A 150 19.31 -33.86 -1.48
C ASN A 150 18.36 -32.64 -1.64
N ALA A 151 17.79 -32.45 -2.83
CA ALA A 151 16.84 -31.39 -3.10
C ALA A 151 15.48 -31.65 -2.41
N TYR A 152 14.79 -30.58 -2.05
CA TYR A 152 13.42 -30.65 -1.55
C TYR A 152 12.51 -31.36 -2.56
N LYS A 153 11.81 -32.41 -2.12
CA LYS A 153 10.96 -33.23 -3.01
C LYS A 153 9.63 -32.58 -3.35
N ASN A 154 9.19 -31.60 -2.55
CA ASN A 154 7.92 -30.92 -2.77
C ASN A 154 8.09 -29.80 -3.79
N GLY A 155 7.18 -29.74 -4.77
CA GLY A 155 7.07 -28.62 -5.70
C GLY A 155 6.67 -27.32 -5.01
N CYS A 156 7.20 -26.18 -5.46
CA CYS A 156 6.86 -24.89 -4.86
C CYS A 156 5.42 -24.48 -5.11
N LYS A 157 4.82 -24.83 -6.25
CA LYS A 157 3.43 -24.46 -6.56
C LYS A 157 2.45 -25.04 -5.54
N SER A 158 2.47 -26.36 -5.34
CA SER A 158 1.56 -27.03 -4.40
C SER A 158 1.87 -26.64 -2.95
N THR A 159 3.15 -26.51 -2.59
CA THR A 159 3.56 -26.12 -1.23
C THR A 159 3.10 -24.70 -0.89
N PHE A 160 3.25 -23.76 -1.83
CA PHE A 160 2.83 -22.36 -1.66
C PHE A 160 1.32 -22.24 -1.52
N VAL A 161 0.55 -22.91 -2.38
CA VAL A 161 -0.92 -22.91 -2.30
C VAL A 161 -1.40 -23.55 -1.01
N ASN A 162 -0.84 -24.70 -0.62
CA ASN A 162 -1.21 -25.38 0.61
C ASN A 162 -0.88 -24.54 1.86
N PHE A 163 0.23 -23.80 1.82
CA PHE A 163 0.55 -22.85 2.87
C PHE A 163 -0.51 -21.73 2.97
N TRP A 164 -0.89 -21.12 1.85
CA TRP A 164 -1.92 -20.09 1.84
C TRP A 164 -3.28 -20.63 2.22
N ASP A 165 -3.66 -21.84 1.80
CA ASP A 165 -4.92 -22.47 2.18
C ASP A 165 -5.00 -22.66 3.71
N LYS A 166 -3.96 -23.26 4.30
CA LYS A 166 -3.88 -23.52 5.75
C LYS A 166 -3.81 -22.26 6.61
N ASN A 167 -3.09 -21.23 6.16
CA ASN A 167 -2.90 -19.99 6.93
C ASN A 167 -3.95 -18.92 6.61
N SER A 168 -4.75 -19.09 5.55
CA SER A 168 -5.73 -18.08 5.12
C SER A 168 -6.71 -17.71 6.22
N ASP A 169 -7.17 -18.70 7.00
CA ASP A 169 -8.14 -18.45 8.08
C ASP A 169 -7.53 -17.62 9.20
N ILE A 170 -6.28 -17.89 9.56
CA ILE A 170 -5.54 -17.09 10.55
C ILE A 170 -5.40 -15.64 10.06
N ILE A 171 -5.07 -15.44 8.78
CA ILE A 171 -4.94 -14.11 8.17
C ILE A 171 -6.28 -13.37 8.17
N LYS A 172 -7.38 -14.04 7.83
CA LYS A 172 -8.74 -13.45 7.85
C LYS A 172 -9.10 -12.95 9.25
N TYR A 173 -8.92 -13.78 10.28
CA TYR A 173 -9.23 -13.39 11.66
C TYR A 173 -8.30 -12.31 12.19
N ALA A 174 -7.00 -12.37 11.89
CA ALA A 174 -6.06 -11.31 12.24
C ALA A 174 -6.46 -9.97 11.59
N GLY A 175 -6.89 -9.98 10.33
CA GLY A 175 -7.39 -8.80 9.63
C GLY A 175 -8.63 -8.19 10.30
N LEU A 176 -9.55 -9.02 10.81
CA LEU A 176 -10.73 -8.55 11.53
C LEU A 176 -10.37 -7.89 12.87
N ILE A 177 -9.40 -8.46 13.60
CA ILE A 177 -8.92 -7.90 14.88
C ILE A 177 -8.26 -6.53 14.64
N ILE A 178 -7.42 -6.41 13.62
CA ILE A 178 -6.80 -5.14 13.26
C ILE A 178 -7.87 -4.10 12.90
N ALA A 179 -8.88 -4.47 12.11
CA ALA A 179 -9.98 -3.56 11.78
C ALA A 179 -10.76 -3.07 13.02
N ALA A 180 -10.94 -3.93 14.03
CA ALA A 180 -11.56 -3.53 15.30
C ALA A 180 -10.70 -2.52 16.08
N ILE A 181 -9.37 -2.71 16.11
CA ILE A 181 -8.43 -1.77 16.75
C ILE A 181 -8.43 -0.42 16.02
N GLU A 182 -8.42 -0.44 14.69
CA GLU A 182 -8.52 0.77 13.86
C GLU A 182 -9.80 1.55 14.13
N PHE A 183 -10.93 0.85 14.27
CA PHE A 183 -12.22 1.47 14.59
C PHE A 183 -12.18 2.17 15.96
N VAL A 184 -11.58 1.55 16.99
CA VAL A 184 -11.38 2.19 18.29
C VAL A 184 -10.48 3.42 18.17
N GLY A 185 -9.39 3.33 17.40
CA GLY A 185 -8.50 4.46 17.11
C GLY A 185 -9.23 5.63 16.42
N PHE A 186 -10.15 5.33 15.50
CA PHE A 186 -11.00 6.32 14.85
C PHE A 186 -11.91 7.03 15.86
N ILE A 187 -12.61 6.29 16.73
CA ILE A 187 -13.46 6.88 17.78
C ILE A 187 -12.64 7.78 18.70
N PHE A 188 -11.48 7.33 19.15
CA PHE A 188 -10.60 8.11 20.01
C PHE A 188 -10.12 9.41 19.32
N SER A 189 -9.75 9.31 18.04
CA SER A 189 -9.37 10.46 17.23
C SER A 189 -10.50 11.50 17.12
N CYS A 190 -11.74 11.06 16.89
CA CYS A 190 -12.91 11.95 16.86
C CYS A 190 -13.19 12.60 18.23
N CYS A 191 -13.08 11.83 19.31
CA CYS A 191 -13.25 12.34 20.67
C CYS A 191 -12.22 13.41 21.02
N LEU A 192 -10.96 13.18 20.67
CA LEU A 192 -9.87 14.14 20.86
C LEU A 192 -10.12 15.42 20.03
N ALA A 193 -10.45 15.28 18.75
CA ALA A 193 -10.76 16.42 17.89
C ALA A 193 -11.92 17.27 18.45
N ASN A 194 -12.97 16.63 18.97
CA ASN A 194 -14.10 17.30 19.60
C ASN A 194 -13.73 18.00 20.91
N ASN A 195 -12.91 17.36 21.75
CA ASN A 195 -12.44 17.95 23.00
C ASN A 195 -11.60 19.22 22.76
N ILE A 196 -10.66 19.16 21.82
CA ILE A 196 -9.80 20.30 21.48
C ILE A 196 -10.65 21.45 20.90
N ARG A 197 -11.61 21.17 20.00
CA ARG A 197 -12.56 22.18 19.49
C ARG A 197 -13.40 22.80 20.60
N ASN A 198 -13.80 22.02 21.61
CA ASN A 198 -14.55 22.52 22.75
C ASN A 198 -13.69 23.42 23.65
N TYR A 199 -12.43 23.05 23.91
CA TYR A 199 -11.51 23.86 24.70
C TYR A 199 -11.24 25.23 24.05
N ARG A 200 -10.93 25.25 22.74
CA ARG A 200 -10.71 26.51 21.99
C ARG A 200 -11.95 27.43 22.00
N ARG A 201 -13.16 26.86 21.97
CA ARG A 201 -14.41 27.64 22.08
C ARG A 201 -14.57 28.28 23.45
N ARG A 202 -14.17 27.60 24.53
CA ARG A 202 -14.28 28.13 25.91
C ARG A 202 -13.26 29.21 26.22
N SER A 203 -12.04 29.11 25.71
CA SER A 203 -10.98 30.12 25.91
C SER A 203 -11.20 31.44 25.15
N ALA A 204 -12.24 31.52 24.32
CA ALA A 204 -12.61 32.72 23.56
C ALA A 204 -13.66 33.59 24.26
N TYR A 205 -14.18 33.14 25.41
CA TYR A 205 -15.04 33.90 26.34
C TYR A 205 -14.22 34.38 27.52
#